data_AF-A0A5D0QVV0-F1
#
_entry.id   AF-A0A5D0QVV0-F1
#
_cell.length_a   1.000
_cell.length_b   1.000
_cell.length_c   1.000
_cell.angle_alpha   90.00
_cell.angle_beta   90.00
_cell.angle_gamma   90.00
#
_symmetry.space_group_name_H-M   'P 1'
#
loop_
_entity.id
_entity.type
_entity.pdbx_description
1 polymer ?
#
loop_
_entity_poly.entity_id
_entity_poly.type
_entity_poly.pdbx_seq_one_letter_code
_entity_poly.pdbx_strand_id
1 'polypeptide(L)'
;MVFHITQLGNFYPGDEHKGDVARIIMYMYTRYPNQCEALNIGFGTTDHAPFQDMPDVFLKCNAEDPVSQFERDRNEIIYQNQGNRNPYIDNPYLATLIWNGQEAEDTWGTLSIPEKKFEQLTIYPTYTSNYIYIKGNTKTKSYHYTFTTQWANK
;
A
#
# COMPACT_ATOMS: atom_id res chain seq x y z
N MET A 1 -5.46 14.88 25.69
CA MET A 1 -4.15 14.62 25.06
C MET A 1 -3.22 14.07 26.14
N VAL A 2 -2.99 12.76 26.14
CA VAL A 2 -2.05 12.12 27.07
C VAL A 2 -0.80 11.81 26.26
N PHE A 3 0.27 12.57 26.49
CA PHE A 3 1.55 12.30 25.89
C PHE A 3 2.16 11.06 26.54
N HIS A 4 2.59 10.09 25.73
CA HIS A 4 3.26 8.89 26.22
C HIS A 4 4.75 8.99 25.92
N ILE A 5 5.54 9.09 26.99
CA ILE A 5 7.01 9.02 26.93
C ILE A 5 7.41 7.70 27.57
N THR A 6 8.18 6.88 26.86
CA THR A 6 8.67 5.61 27.39
C THR A 6 9.79 5.85 28.41
N GLN A 7 10.08 4.87 29.25
CA GLN A 7 11.22 4.96 30.19
C GLN A 7 12.57 5.12 29.50
N LEU A 8 12.66 4.81 28.20
CA LEU A 8 13.84 5.00 27.36
C LEU A 8 13.91 6.39 26.72
N GLY A 9 12.91 7.26 26.97
CA GLY A 9 12.85 8.61 26.40
C GLY A 9 12.20 8.69 25.02
N ASN A 10 11.61 7.59 24.50
CA ASN A 10 10.91 7.61 23.22
C ASN A 10 9.57 8.34 23.37
N PHE A 11 9.18 9.11 22.36
CA PHE A 11 7.96 9.91 22.37
C PHE A 11 6.93 9.36 21.37
N TYR A 12 5.67 9.27 21.82
CA TYR A 12 4.53 8.98 20.96
C TYR A 12 3.67 10.24 20.76
N PRO A 13 3.50 10.73 19.51
CA PRO A 13 2.83 12.00 19.24
C PRO A 13 1.31 11.98 19.43
N GLY A 14 0.68 10.81 19.51
CA GLY A 14 -0.77 10.65 19.54
C GLY A 14 -1.30 9.94 18.30
N ASP A 15 -2.51 9.39 18.38
CA ASP A 15 -3.12 8.64 17.29
C ASP A 15 -3.46 9.54 16.09
N GLU A 16 -3.77 10.81 16.38
CA GLU A 16 -4.17 11.84 15.42
C GLU A 16 -3.00 12.57 14.74
N HIS A 17 -1.76 12.28 15.14
CA HIS A 17 -0.55 13.01 14.67
C HIS A 17 0.57 12.08 14.21
N LYS A 18 0.40 10.76 14.35
CA LYS A 18 1.45 9.80 14.02
C LYS A 18 1.72 9.77 12.51
N GLY A 19 0.68 9.93 11.68
CA GLY A 19 0.79 10.02 10.24
C GLY A 19 1.49 11.30 9.79
N ASP A 20 1.11 12.44 10.38
CA ASP A 20 1.71 13.74 10.11
C ASP A 20 3.23 13.71 10.33
N VAL A 21 3.65 13.19 11.49
CA VAL A 21 5.08 13.07 11.82
C VAL A 21 5.78 12.13 10.85
N ALA A 22 5.18 10.95 10.58
CA ALA A 22 5.76 9.98 9.66
C ALA A 22 6.00 10.57 8.25
N ARG A 23 5.00 11.26 7.68
CA ARG A 23 5.10 11.88 6.36
C ARG A 23 6.14 13.01 6.30
N ILE A 24 6.33 13.76 7.39
CA ILE A 24 7.39 14.76 7.48
C ILE A 24 8.77 14.09 7.48
N ILE A 25 8.97 13.04 8.28
CA ILE A 25 10.25 12.31 8.32
C ILE A 25 10.57 11.67 6.96
N MET A 26 9.60 11.01 6.33
CA MET A 26 9.77 10.44 4.99
C MET A 26 10.18 11.50 3.97
N TYR A 27 9.55 12.67 3.98
CA TYR A 27 9.93 13.77 3.09
C TYR A 27 11.33 14.30 3.34
N MET A 28 11.68 14.54 4.62
CA MET A 28 13.00 15.05 4.98
C MET A 28 14.10 14.08 4.56
N TYR A 29 13.89 12.77 4.77
CA TYR A 29 14.82 11.74 4.32
C TYR A 29 14.94 11.71 2.79
N THR A 30 13.83 11.64 2.05
CA THR A 30 13.84 11.60 0.59
C THR A 30 14.50 12.85 -0.02
N ARG A 31 14.31 14.02 0.59
CA ARG A 31 14.87 15.28 0.08
C ARG A 31 16.33 15.49 0.49
N TYR A 32 16.70 15.08 1.71
CA TYR A 32 18.00 15.34 2.31
C TYR A 32 18.60 14.06 2.93
N PRO A 33 18.89 13.03 2.10
CA PRO A 33 19.25 11.69 2.60
C PRO A 33 20.52 11.69 3.47
N ASN A 34 21.46 12.59 3.20
CA ASN A 34 22.72 12.70 3.95
C ASN A 34 22.66 13.59 5.20
N GLN A 35 21.50 14.18 5.51
CA GLN A 35 21.32 15.09 6.66
C GLN A 35 20.17 14.67 7.57
N CYS A 36 19.20 13.93 7.05
CA CYS A 36 17.97 13.58 7.73
C CYS A 36 17.70 12.08 7.64
N GLU A 37 18.68 11.26 8.03
CA GLU A 37 18.51 9.81 8.12
C GLU A 37 17.36 9.47 9.08
N ALA A 38 16.35 8.76 8.57
CA ALA A 38 15.17 8.40 9.36
C ALA A 38 15.51 7.48 10.54
N LEU A 39 16.60 6.70 10.43
CA LEU A 39 17.12 5.79 11.46
C LEU A 39 17.58 6.52 12.73
N ASN A 40 17.98 7.80 12.62
CA ASN A 40 18.38 8.60 13.77
C ASN A 40 17.19 9.17 14.57
N ILE A 41 15.96 8.94 14.09
CA ILE A 41 14.74 9.53 14.65
C ILE A 41 13.75 8.44 15.06
N GLY A 42 13.52 7.45 14.18
CA GLY A 42 12.56 6.39 14.43
C GLY A 42 13.13 5.27 15.28
N PHE A 43 12.33 4.77 16.22
CA PHE A 43 12.67 3.60 17.02
C PHE A 43 11.87 2.39 16.52
N GLY A 44 12.57 1.30 16.16
CA GLY A 44 11.93 0.06 15.70
C GLY A 44 12.77 -0.73 14.72
N THR A 45 12.15 -1.74 14.12
CA THR A 45 12.70 -2.54 13.02
C THR A 45 12.66 -1.78 11.69
N THR A 46 13.35 -2.30 10.69
CA THR A 46 13.45 -1.75 9.33
C THR A 46 13.29 -2.89 8.30
N ASP A 47 12.43 -3.85 8.62
CA ASP A 47 12.36 -5.13 7.90
C ASP A 47 11.61 -5.01 6.56
N HIS A 48 10.78 -3.97 6.40
CA HIS A 48 10.03 -3.74 5.17
C HIS A 48 10.84 -2.99 4.11
N ALA A 49 11.60 -1.98 4.53
CA ALA A 49 12.38 -1.13 3.66
C ALA A 49 13.49 -1.93 2.95
N PRO A 50 13.55 -1.96 1.60
CA PRO A 50 14.53 -2.76 0.86
C PRO A 50 15.99 -2.49 1.22
N PHE A 51 16.29 -1.26 1.62
CA PHE A 51 17.64 -0.81 2.00
C PHE A 51 17.79 -0.59 3.51
N GLN A 52 16.82 -1.05 4.31
CA GLN A 52 16.80 -0.87 5.77
C GLN A 52 16.97 0.59 6.22
N ASP A 53 16.50 1.52 5.39
CA ASP A 53 16.74 2.96 5.52
C ASP A 53 15.54 3.73 6.06
N MET A 54 14.39 3.06 6.19
CA MET A 54 13.16 3.61 6.76
C MET A 54 12.66 2.71 7.90
N PRO A 55 12.54 3.23 9.14
CA PRO A 55 11.90 2.52 10.25
C PRO A 55 10.45 2.11 9.94
N ASP A 56 10.12 0.85 10.23
CA ASP A 56 8.81 0.26 10.00
C ASP A 56 7.70 1.02 10.76
N VAL A 57 8.05 1.64 11.88
CA VAL A 57 7.13 2.48 12.66
C VAL A 57 6.57 3.63 11.84
N PHE A 58 7.37 4.28 11.00
CA PHE A 58 6.88 5.39 10.17
C PHE A 58 5.98 4.89 9.04
N LEU A 59 6.32 3.74 8.43
CA LEU A 59 5.47 3.11 7.41
C LEU A 59 4.11 2.75 7.98
N LYS A 60 4.09 2.15 9.18
CA LYS A 60 2.88 1.82 9.91
C LYS A 60 2.07 3.07 10.26
N CYS A 61 2.70 4.08 10.84
CA CYS A 61 2.01 5.32 11.22
C CYS A 61 1.40 6.04 10.01
N ASN A 62 2.11 6.08 8.87
CA ASN A 62 1.59 6.66 7.63
C ASN A 62 0.36 5.90 7.09
N ALA A 63 0.31 4.58 7.25
CA ALA A 63 -0.82 3.76 6.81
C ALA A 63 -2.01 3.80 7.79
N GLU A 64 -1.76 3.91 9.09
CA GLU A 64 -2.81 3.91 10.12
C GLU A 64 -3.50 5.27 10.30
N ASP A 65 -2.84 6.37 9.97
CA ASP A 65 -3.34 7.73 10.13
C ASP A 65 -3.39 8.45 8.78
N PRO A 66 -4.57 8.44 8.10
CA PRO A 66 -4.78 9.03 6.79
C PRO A 66 -4.47 10.53 6.76
N VAL A 67 -4.19 11.04 5.57
CA VAL A 67 -3.88 12.47 5.42
C VAL A 67 -5.08 13.34 5.76
N SER A 68 -4.92 14.21 6.76
CA SER A 68 -5.96 15.13 7.20
C SER A 68 -6.10 16.34 6.26
N GLN A 69 -7.25 17.02 6.30
CA GLN A 69 -7.44 18.25 5.52
C GLN A 69 -6.43 19.34 5.94
N PHE A 70 -6.13 19.43 7.24
CA PHE A 70 -5.16 20.39 7.77
C PHE A 70 -3.76 20.20 7.15
N GLU A 71 -3.31 18.96 6.98
CA GLU A 71 -2.04 18.67 6.33
C GLU A 71 -2.05 19.08 4.85
N ARG A 72 -3.15 18.82 4.13
CA ARG A 72 -3.29 19.22 2.72
C ARG A 72 -3.22 20.74 2.57
N ASP A 73 -3.95 21.47 3.40
CA ASP A 73 -3.96 22.93 3.39
C ASP A 73 -2.57 23.51 3.71
N ARG A 74 -1.91 22.94 4.73
CA ARG A 74 -0.55 23.33 5.09
C ARG A 74 0.45 23.02 3.97
N ASN A 75 0.34 21.86 3.32
CA ASN A 75 1.22 21.48 2.21
C ASN A 75 1.05 22.42 1.01
N GLU A 76 -0.19 22.86 0.73
CA GLU A 76 -0.46 23.86 -0.31
C GLU A 76 0.17 25.22 0.02
N ILE A 77 -0.02 25.71 1.25
CA ILE A 77 0.58 26.99 1.68
C ILE A 77 2.12 26.92 1.63
N ILE A 78 2.73 25.83 2.08
CA ILE A 78 4.19 25.65 2.02
C ILE A 78 4.66 25.62 0.57
N TYR A 79 3.97 24.88 -0.30
CA TYR A 79 4.30 24.80 -1.73
C TYR A 79 4.27 26.18 -2.40
N GLN A 80 3.24 27.00 -2.13
CA GLN A 80 3.15 28.35 -2.67
C GLN A 80 4.33 29.25 -2.27
N ASN A 81 4.90 29.03 -1.09
CA ASN A 81 6.01 29.84 -0.57
C ASN A 81 7.41 29.30 -0.94
N GLN A 82 7.58 27.98 -0.99
CA GLN A 82 8.91 27.35 -1.16
C GLN A 82 9.10 26.70 -2.53
N GLY A 83 8.02 26.44 -3.28
CA GLY A 83 8.03 25.82 -4.59
C GLY A 83 8.20 24.29 -4.59
N ASN A 84 8.32 23.67 -3.42
CA ASN A 84 8.41 22.22 -3.23
C ASN A 84 7.30 21.72 -2.32
N ARG A 85 6.77 20.54 -2.67
CA ARG A 85 5.63 19.93 -1.99
C ARG A 85 6.04 18.59 -1.37
N ASN A 86 5.45 18.21 -0.24
CA ASN A 86 5.63 16.89 0.33
C ASN A 86 4.75 15.87 -0.44
N PRO A 87 5.35 14.95 -1.22
CA PRO A 87 4.59 14.02 -2.04
C PRO A 87 3.84 12.98 -1.19
N TYR A 88 4.27 12.69 0.04
CA TYR A 88 3.61 11.73 0.92
C TYR A 88 2.32 12.28 1.54
N ILE A 89 2.13 13.61 1.53
CA ILE A 89 0.84 14.25 1.85
C ILE A 89 -0.07 14.23 0.61
N ASP A 90 0.48 14.41 -0.59
CA ASP A 90 -0.31 14.31 -1.82
C ASP A 90 -0.80 12.89 -2.06
N ASN A 91 0.04 11.87 -1.83
CA ASN A 91 -0.35 10.47 -1.86
C ASN A 91 0.49 9.60 -0.89
N PRO A 92 -0.07 9.16 0.25
CA PRO A 92 0.69 8.39 1.23
C PRO A 92 1.07 6.99 0.72
N TYR A 93 0.39 6.47 -0.31
CA TYR A 93 0.72 5.21 -0.98
C TYR A 93 2.13 5.17 -1.60
N LEU A 94 2.72 6.34 -1.90
CA LEU A 94 4.10 6.41 -2.37
C LEU A 94 5.09 5.78 -1.39
N ALA A 95 4.82 5.87 -0.08
CA ALA A 95 5.66 5.20 0.92
C ALA A 95 5.60 3.68 0.79
N THR A 96 4.41 3.11 0.54
CA THR A 96 4.22 1.68 0.29
C THR A 96 4.96 1.23 -0.97
N LEU A 97 4.99 2.05 -2.01
CA LEU A 97 5.71 1.72 -3.25
C LEU A 97 7.23 1.73 -3.10
N ILE A 98 7.77 2.62 -2.26
CA ILE A 98 9.22 2.79 -2.09
C ILE A 98 9.77 1.80 -1.06
N TRP A 99 9.09 1.65 0.07
CA TRP A 99 9.61 0.93 1.25
C TRP A 99 8.79 -0.29 1.64
N ASN A 100 7.79 -0.69 0.84
CA ASN A 100 6.83 -1.76 1.19
C ASN A 100 6.11 -1.45 2.53
N GLY A 101 5.81 -2.50 3.29
CA GLY A 101 5.15 -2.40 4.59
C GLY A 101 3.62 -2.41 4.48
N GLN A 102 2.97 -1.81 5.46
CA GLN A 102 1.52 -1.70 5.48
C GLN A 102 1.04 -0.80 4.33
N GLU A 103 -0.03 -1.24 3.67
CA GLU A 103 -0.61 -0.49 2.55
C GLU A 103 -1.29 0.79 3.05
N ALA A 104 -0.80 1.94 2.59
CA ALA A 104 -1.40 3.24 2.86
C ALA A 104 -2.47 3.59 1.82
N GLU A 105 -3.27 4.62 2.10
CA GLU A 105 -4.33 5.10 1.20
C GLU A 105 -3.75 5.56 -0.16
N ASP A 106 -4.25 5.01 -1.26
CA ASP A 106 -3.95 5.51 -2.61
C ASP A 106 -4.97 6.55 -3.05
N THR A 107 -4.56 7.82 -3.01
CA THR A 107 -5.42 8.95 -3.37
C THR A 107 -5.48 9.21 -4.88
N TRP A 108 -4.57 8.62 -5.66
CA TRP A 108 -4.47 8.84 -7.11
C TRP A 108 -5.08 7.68 -7.91
N GLY A 109 -5.32 6.53 -7.29
CA GLY A 109 -5.81 5.34 -7.97
C GLY A 109 -4.78 4.74 -8.93
N THR A 110 -3.50 4.90 -8.61
CA THR A 110 -2.32 4.62 -9.44
C THR A 110 -2.24 3.17 -9.94
N LEU A 111 -2.92 2.22 -9.28
CA LEU A 111 -3.00 0.80 -9.69
C LEU A 111 -4.43 0.31 -9.95
N SER A 112 -5.42 1.21 -10.00
CA SER A 112 -6.80 0.83 -10.30
C SER A 112 -6.95 0.57 -11.80
N ILE A 113 -7.18 -0.69 -12.14
CA ILE A 113 -7.70 -1.06 -13.46
C ILE A 113 -9.19 -0.65 -13.45
N PRO A 114 -9.66 0.22 -14.36
CA PRO A 114 -11.06 0.68 -14.37
C PRO A 114 -12.07 -0.47 -14.44
N GLU A 115 -11.66 -1.60 -15.01
CA GLU A 115 -12.50 -2.78 -15.15
C GLU A 115 -11.65 -4.05 -15.13
N LYS A 116 -11.95 -4.96 -14.20
CA LYS A 116 -11.39 -6.32 -14.20
C LYS A 116 -12.16 -7.13 -15.24
N LYS A 117 -11.77 -7.04 -16.52
CA LYS A 117 -12.35 -7.85 -17.60
C LYS A 117 -12.01 -9.32 -17.37
N PHE A 118 -12.97 -10.09 -16.85
CA PHE A 118 -12.91 -11.53 -16.93
C PHE A 118 -13.35 -11.93 -18.34
N GLU A 119 -12.41 -12.36 -19.17
CA GLU A 119 -12.74 -13.00 -20.45
C GLU A 119 -13.67 -14.18 -20.17
N GLN A 120 -14.86 -14.15 -20.78
CA GLN A 120 -15.85 -15.20 -20.61
C GLN A 120 -15.34 -16.46 -21.31
N LEU A 121 -14.86 -17.43 -20.53
CA LEU A 121 -14.36 -18.70 -21.06
C LEU A 121 -15.55 -19.58 -21.47
N THR A 122 -15.87 -19.61 -22.76
CA THR A 122 -16.89 -20.51 -23.32
C THR A 122 -16.24 -21.83 -23.75
N ILE A 123 -16.64 -22.93 -23.11
CA ILE A 123 -16.19 -24.28 -23.48
C ILE A 123 -17.35 -24.99 -24.16
N TYR A 124 -17.15 -25.43 -25.40
CA TYR A 124 -18.10 -26.28 -26.11
C TYR A 124 -17.87 -27.75 -25.76
N PRO A 125 -18.93 -28.57 -25.67
CA PRO A 125 -18.76 -29.99 -25.39
C PRO A 125 -17.98 -30.67 -26.52
N THR A 126 -16.78 -31.15 -26.19
CA THR A 126 -16.09 -32.21 -26.93
C THR A 126 -16.30 -33.53 -26.19
N TYR A 127 -16.44 -34.64 -26.92
CA TYR A 127 -16.56 -35.97 -26.34
C TYR A 127 -15.28 -36.36 -25.58
N THR A 128 -15.19 -36.00 -24.30
CA THR A 128 -14.07 -36.33 -23.40
C THR A 128 -14.60 -36.57 -21.99
N SER A 129 -14.11 -37.62 -21.34
CA SER A 129 -14.66 -38.17 -20.10
C SER A 129 -13.79 -37.98 -18.87
N ASN A 130 -12.70 -37.18 -18.92
CA ASN A 130 -11.73 -37.14 -17.82
C ASN A 130 -11.54 -35.74 -17.20
N TYR A 131 -10.88 -34.77 -17.86
CA TYR A 131 -10.58 -33.47 -17.22
C TYR A 131 -10.48 -32.31 -18.22
N ILE A 132 -10.80 -31.11 -17.76
CA ILE A 132 -10.46 -29.84 -18.43
C ILE A 132 -9.37 -29.15 -17.61
N TYR A 133 -8.25 -28.82 -18.26
CA TYR A 133 -7.15 -28.11 -17.64
C TYR A 133 -7.25 -26.61 -17.93
N ILE A 134 -7.39 -25.79 -16.89
CA ILE A 134 -7.32 -24.33 -17.01
C ILE A 134 -6.01 -23.87 -16.35
N LYS A 135 -5.10 -23.35 -17.17
CA LYS A 135 -3.83 -22.77 -16.70
C LYS A 135 -3.95 -21.25 -16.66
N GLY A 136 -4.02 -20.68 -15.46
CA GLY A 136 -3.90 -19.24 -15.24
C GLY A 136 -2.47 -18.84 -14.83
N ASN A 137 -2.12 -17.56 -14.96
CA ASN A 137 -0.80 -17.04 -14.60
C ASN A 137 -0.44 -17.14 -13.10
N THR A 138 -1.43 -17.32 -12.22
CA THR A 138 -1.17 -17.28 -10.77
C THR A 138 -1.42 -18.59 -10.04
N LYS A 139 -2.29 -19.49 -10.49
CA LYS A 139 -2.44 -20.87 -9.99
C LYS A 139 -3.10 -21.79 -11.02
N THR A 140 -2.63 -23.03 -11.13
CA THR A 140 -3.33 -24.10 -11.86
C THR A 140 -4.42 -24.69 -10.96
N LYS A 141 -5.67 -24.69 -11.43
CA LYS A 141 -6.78 -25.39 -10.77
C LYS A 141 -7.40 -26.39 -11.74
N SER A 142 -7.64 -27.60 -11.26
CA SER A 142 -8.31 -28.66 -12.02
C SER A 142 -9.76 -28.77 -11.56
N TYR A 143 -10.69 -28.83 -12.49
CA TYR A 143 -12.12 -28.99 -12.22
C TYR A 143 -12.63 -30.27 -12.89
N HIS A 144 -13.42 -31.06 -12.16
CA HIS A 144 -14.05 -32.28 -12.67
C HIS A 144 -15.50 -31.95 -13.04
N TYR A 145 -15.88 -32.21 -14.30
CA TYR A 145 -17.24 -32.01 -14.80
C TYR A 145 -17.71 -33.27 -15.50
N THR A 146 -18.94 -33.70 -15.20
CA THR A 146 -19.61 -34.82 -15.88
C THR A 146 -20.76 -34.24 -16.70
N PHE A 147 -20.65 -34.27 -18.03
CA PHE A 147 -21.76 -33.90 -18.90
C PHE A 147 -22.56 -35.15 -19.24
N THR A 148 -23.76 -35.27 -18.68
CA THR A 148 -24.67 -36.36 -19.02
C THR A 148 -25.56 -35.90 -20.17
N THR A 149 -25.44 -36.52 -21.34
CA THR A 149 -26.39 -36.29 -22.43
C THR A 149 -27.73 -36.91 -22.04
N GLN A 150 -28.79 -36.11 -21.91
CA GLN A 150 -30.14 -36.64 -21.99
C GLN A 150 -30.49 -36.83 -23.46
N TRP A 151 -30.38 -38.08 -23.95
CA TRP A 151 -31.00 -38.42 -25.22
C TRP A 151 -32.51 -38.36 -25.01
N ALA A 152 -33.13 -37.32 -25.58
CA ALA A 152 -34.57 -37.31 -25.78
C ALA A 152 -34.89 -38.44 -26.78
N ASN A 153 -35.34 -39.57 -26.25
CA ASN A 153 -35.93 -40.62 -27.07
C ASN A 153 -37.12 -40.02 -27.82
N LYS A 154 -37.05 -39.99 -29.15
CA LYS A 154 -38.19 -39.81 -30.04
C LYS A 154 -39.00 -41.08 -30.13
#